data_AF-A0A7S0HQW7-F1
#
_entry.id   AF-A0A7S0HQW7-F1
#
_cell.length_a   1.000
_cell.length_b   1.000
_cell.length_c   1.000
_cell.angle_alpha   90.00
_cell.angle_beta   90.00
_cell.angle_gamma   90.00
#
_symmetry.space_group_name_H-M   'P 1'
#
loop_
_entity.id
_entity.type
_entity.pdbx_description
1 polymer ?
#
loop_
_entity_poly.entity_id
_entity_poly.type
_entity_poly.pdbx_seq_one_letter_code
_entity_poly.pdbx_strand_id
1 'polypeptide(L)'
;VMLLSVSVDGGKHIYNSPFEILISPGEAVAEMSEVEGRCVSRAACGLENSFLIHARDAVANHHLEGGLTWHVDVYPEIVSAATMKIETKVLDRGNGVYESSFLPVVAGPYVVRVLLGKKHIFGSPFKCQVLEVPQ
;
A
#
# COMPACT_ATOMS: atom_id res chain seq x y z
N VAL A 1 -17.08 -2.54 11.38
CA VAL A 1 -18.55 -2.58 11.23
C VAL A 1 -19.13 -1.48 12.10
N MET A 2 -19.64 -0.39 11.51
CA MET A 2 -20.42 0.59 12.27
C MET A 2 -21.89 0.23 12.09
N LEU A 3 -22.61 0.09 13.20
CA LEU A 3 -24.05 -0.23 13.21
C LEU A 3 -24.83 1.08 13.19
N LEU A 4 -25.66 1.29 12.17
CA LEU A 4 -26.66 2.34 12.17
C LEU A 4 -27.95 1.79 12.79
N SER A 5 -28.39 2.37 13.91
CA SER A 5 -29.70 2.08 14.50
C SER A 5 -30.65 3.23 14.22
N VAL A 6 -31.82 2.92 13.67
CA VAL A 6 -32.94 3.85 13.50
C VAL A 6 -34.13 3.28 14.25
N SER A 7 -34.71 4.05 15.16
CA SER A 7 -35.90 3.70 15.93
C SER A 7 -36.97 4.78 15.81
N VAL A 8 -38.25 4.38 15.88
CA VAL A 8 -39.40 5.28 15.99
C VAL A 8 -40.21 4.82 17.21
N ASP A 9 -40.63 5.78 18.04
CA ASP A 9 -41.51 5.65 19.21
C ASP A 9 -41.14 4.54 20.21
N GLY A 10 -40.23 4.86 21.15
CA GLY A 10 -40.06 4.08 22.39
C GLY A 10 -39.12 2.89 22.31
N GLY A 11 -38.20 2.86 21.34
CA GLY A 11 -37.11 1.86 21.30
C GLY A 11 -37.47 0.53 20.66
N LYS A 12 -38.59 0.45 19.91
CA LYS A 12 -38.95 -0.75 19.14
C LYS A 12 -38.35 -0.70 17.74
N HIS A 13 -37.51 -1.68 17.43
CA HIS A 13 -36.90 -1.88 16.12
C HIS A 13 -37.97 -2.22 15.08
N ILE A 14 -37.87 -1.63 13.88
CA ILE A 14 -38.70 -2.02 12.73
C ILE A 14 -38.24 -3.39 12.19
N TYR A 15 -39.11 -4.05 11.41
CA TYR A 15 -38.80 -5.34 10.76
C TYR A 15 -37.46 -5.25 9.99
N ASN A 16 -36.57 -6.23 10.20
CA ASN A 16 -35.19 -6.32 9.68
C ASN A 16 -34.15 -5.33 10.25
N SER A 17 -34.44 -4.66 11.36
CA SER A 17 -33.42 -3.94 12.14
C SER A 17 -32.74 -4.89 13.15
N PRO A 18 -31.40 -4.79 13.35
CA PRO A 18 -30.49 -3.85 12.70
C PRO A 18 -30.19 -4.23 11.24
N PHE A 19 -30.12 -3.22 10.38
CA PHE A 19 -29.70 -3.40 8.99
C PHE A 19 -28.19 -3.57 8.94
N GLU A 20 -27.71 -4.63 8.29
CA GLU A 20 -26.31 -4.76 7.91
C GLU A 20 -26.05 -3.86 6.68
N ILE A 21 -25.72 -2.59 6.92
CA ILE A 21 -25.25 -1.71 5.85
C ILE A 21 -23.74 -1.92 5.72
N LEU A 22 -23.31 -2.55 4.63
CA LEU A 22 -21.91 -2.56 4.22
C LEU A 22 -21.59 -1.19 3.60
N ILE A 23 -21.16 -0.24 4.44
CA ILE A 23 -20.56 1.00 3.95
C ILE A 23 -19.19 0.61 3.39
N SER A 24 -19.15 0.40 2.07
CA SER A 24 -17.89 0.20 1.37
C SER A 24 -17.20 1.56 1.24
N PRO A 25 -15.88 1.65 1.46
CA PRO A 25 -15.09 2.81 1.12
C PRO A 25 -15.28 3.20 -0.34
N GLY A 26 -14.99 4.46 -0.66
CA GLY A 26 -14.92 4.89 -2.06
C GLY A 26 -13.78 4.19 -2.82
N GLU A 27 -13.67 4.46 -4.12
CA GLU A 27 -12.54 3.98 -4.92
C GLU A 27 -11.20 4.43 -4.31
N ALA A 28 -10.19 3.55 -4.37
CA ALA A 28 -8.85 3.90 -3.91
C ALA A 28 -8.26 5.09 -4.70
N VAL A 29 -7.68 6.03 -3.97
CA VAL A 29 -7.01 7.21 -4.51
C VAL A 29 -5.51 7.11 -4.20
N ALA A 30 -4.70 7.21 -5.25
CA ALA A 30 -3.24 7.08 -5.16
C ALA A 30 -2.65 8.03 -4.11
N GLU A 31 -2.96 9.33 -4.25
CA GLU A 31 -2.42 10.42 -3.42
C GLU A 31 -2.83 10.32 -1.94
N MET A 32 -3.88 9.57 -1.63
CA MET A 32 -4.32 9.31 -0.26
C MET A 32 -3.76 7.99 0.27
N SER A 33 -3.31 7.09 -0.60
CA SER A 33 -2.74 5.80 -0.21
C SER A 33 -1.30 5.98 0.29
N GLU A 34 -0.86 5.07 1.16
CA GLU A 34 0.44 5.18 1.82
C GLU A 34 1.17 3.83 1.91
N VAL A 35 2.43 3.88 2.30
CA VAL A 35 3.25 2.70 2.57
C VAL A 35 3.64 2.63 4.04
N GLU A 36 3.66 1.42 4.57
CA GLU A 36 4.16 1.08 5.89
C GLU A 36 5.33 0.12 5.75
N GLY A 37 6.47 0.48 6.33
CA GLY A 37 7.67 -0.36 6.31
C GLY A 37 8.92 0.49 6.16
N ARG A 38 9.99 0.10 6.85
CA ARG A 38 11.23 0.90 6.84
C ARG A 38 11.99 0.78 5.51
N CYS A 39 11.76 -0.28 4.75
CA CYS A 39 12.51 -0.60 3.54
C CYS A 39 12.27 0.32 2.34
N VAL A 40 11.24 1.19 2.39
CA VAL A 40 11.10 2.27 1.41
C VAL A 40 12.12 3.40 1.61
N SER A 41 12.75 3.47 2.80
CA SER A 41 13.79 4.44 3.15
C SER A 41 15.14 3.79 3.48
N ARG A 42 15.15 2.58 4.06
CA ARG A 42 16.34 1.83 4.47
C ARG A 42 16.15 0.34 4.31
N ALA A 43 16.91 -0.28 3.43
CA ALA A 43 16.85 -1.70 3.10
C ALA A 43 18.20 -2.39 3.30
N ALA A 44 18.20 -3.71 3.37
CA ALA A 44 19.40 -4.54 3.48
C ALA A 44 19.70 -5.23 2.15
N CYS A 45 20.95 -5.18 1.68
CA CYS A 45 21.34 -5.93 0.49
C CYS A 45 21.42 -7.43 0.79
N GLY A 46 21.16 -8.26 -0.22
CA GLY A 46 21.20 -9.72 -0.13
C GLY A 46 20.03 -10.34 0.63
N LEU A 47 19.13 -9.53 1.19
CA LEU A 47 17.92 -9.98 1.89
C LEU A 47 16.67 -9.55 1.14
N GLU A 48 15.59 -10.32 1.29
CA GLU A 48 14.27 -9.88 0.87
C GLU A 48 13.80 -8.75 1.80
N ASN A 49 13.40 -7.63 1.20
CA ASN A 49 12.86 -6.47 1.90
C ASN A 49 11.40 -6.34 1.50
N SER A 50 10.49 -6.24 2.48
CA SER A 50 9.07 -6.04 2.22
C SER A 50 8.48 -4.81 2.93
N PHE A 51 7.49 -4.20 2.29
CA PHE A 51 6.65 -3.14 2.85
C PHE A 51 5.19 -3.37 2.48
N LEU A 52 4.30 -2.80 3.27
CA LEU A 52 2.86 -2.82 3.04
C LEU A 52 2.44 -1.53 2.33
N ILE A 53 1.48 -1.65 1.43
CA ILE A 53 0.76 -0.55 0.80
C ILE A 53 -0.65 -0.60 1.36
N HIS A 54 -1.10 0.52 1.92
CA HIS A 54 -2.46 0.70 2.42
C HIS A 54 -3.25 1.50 1.40
N ALA A 55 -4.21 0.84 0.74
CA ALA A 55 -5.13 1.50 -0.18
C ALA A 55 -6.09 2.38 0.62
N ARG A 56 -6.18 3.67 0.26
CA ARG A 56 -7.12 4.61 0.88
C ARG A 56 -8.00 5.29 -0.15
N ASP A 57 -9.25 5.57 0.22
CA ASP A 57 -10.16 6.35 -0.62
C ASP A 57 -9.88 7.87 -0.55
N ALA A 58 -10.68 8.66 -1.27
CA ALA A 58 -10.54 10.12 -1.33
C ALA A 58 -10.64 10.84 0.03
N VAL A 59 -11.23 10.19 1.04
CA VAL A 59 -11.41 10.74 2.39
C VAL A 59 -10.57 9.98 3.43
N ALA A 60 -9.52 9.28 2.97
CA ALA A 60 -8.55 8.54 3.77
C ALA A 60 -9.08 7.28 4.49
N ASN A 61 -10.28 6.80 4.17
CA ASN A 61 -10.75 5.52 4.70
C ASN A 61 -9.92 4.38 4.11
N HIS A 62 -9.69 3.33 4.90
CA HIS A 62 -9.06 2.11 4.41
C HIS A 62 -9.99 1.39 3.43
N HIS A 63 -9.47 1.05 2.25
CA HIS A 63 -10.15 0.14 1.34
C HIS A 63 -10.32 -1.23 2.03
N LEU A 64 -11.41 -1.94 1.76
CA LEU A 64 -11.73 -3.21 2.44
C LEU A 64 -11.55 -4.45 1.58
N GLU A 65 -11.11 -4.29 0.33
CA GLU A 65 -11.09 -5.33 -0.69
C GLU A 65 -9.76 -5.28 -1.45
N GLY A 66 -9.39 -6.43 -2.02
CA GLY A 66 -8.28 -6.54 -2.95
C GLY A 66 -8.65 -6.10 -4.37
N GLY A 67 -7.86 -6.55 -5.35
CA GLY A 67 -8.15 -6.40 -6.79
C GLY A 67 -7.52 -5.16 -7.43
N LEU A 68 -6.85 -4.29 -6.67
CA LEU A 68 -6.14 -3.14 -7.22
C LEU A 68 -4.79 -3.57 -7.79
N THR A 69 -4.46 -3.03 -8.96
CA THR A 69 -3.15 -3.25 -9.58
C THR A 69 -2.20 -2.12 -9.21
N TRP A 70 -1.14 -2.47 -8.47
CA TRP A 70 -0.06 -1.56 -8.09
C TRP A 70 1.12 -1.70 -9.04
N HIS A 71 1.82 -0.59 -9.27
CA HIS A 71 3.08 -0.60 -10.02
C HIS A 71 4.20 -0.15 -9.08
N VAL A 72 5.11 -1.07 -8.78
CA VAL A 72 6.25 -0.83 -7.90
C VAL A 72 7.54 -0.98 -8.71
N ASP A 73 8.28 0.11 -8.86
CA ASP A 73 9.59 0.10 -9.49
C ASP A 73 10.68 0.40 -8.45
N VAL A 74 11.73 -0.43 -8.41
CA VAL A 74 12.91 -0.19 -7.59
C VAL A 74 14.15 -0.20 -8.48
N TYR A 75 14.96 0.86 -8.42
CA TYR A 75 16.17 0.98 -9.24
C TYR A 75 17.24 1.86 -8.56
N PRO A 76 18.55 1.62 -8.81
CA PRO A 76 19.63 2.45 -8.26
C PRO A 76 19.52 3.91 -8.74
N GLU A 77 19.83 4.88 -7.89
CA GLU A 77 19.75 6.32 -8.25
C GLU A 77 20.79 6.72 -9.31
N ILE A 78 21.95 6.06 -9.31
CA ILE A 78 23.13 6.41 -10.15
C ILE A 78 23.09 5.74 -11.52
N VAL A 79 22.26 4.70 -11.69
CA VAL A 79 22.12 3.96 -12.94
C VAL A 79 20.83 4.41 -13.62
N SER A 80 20.85 4.64 -14.94
CA SER A 80 19.63 4.92 -15.70
C SER A 80 18.55 3.90 -15.31
N ALA A 81 17.34 4.37 -14.99
CA ALA A 81 16.22 3.54 -14.53
C ALA A 81 15.85 2.40 -15.50
N ALA A 82 16.38 2.42 -16.74
CA ALA A 82 16.19 1.40 -17.76
C ALA A 82 17.17 0.22 -17.66
N THR A 83 18.33 0.35 -17.03
CA THR A 83 19.40 -0.67 -17.10
C THR A 83 19.51 -1.58 -15.88
N MET A 84 18.94 -1.23 -14.71
CA MET A 84 18.97 -2.07 -13.50
C MET A 84 17.70 -1.92 -12.64
N LYS A 85 16.53 -2.28 -13.17
CA LYS A 85 15.35 -2.46 -12.32
C LYS A 85 15.48 -3.75 -11.52
N ILE A 86 15.24 -3.68 -10.22
CA ILE A 86 15.10 -4.86 -9.37
C ILE A 86 13.68 -5.41 -9.59
N GLU A 87 13.58 -6.73 -9.73
CA GLU A 87 12.28 -7.41 -9.78
C GLU A 87 11.53 -7.18 -8.46
N THR A 88 10.28 -6.74 -8.58
CA THR A 88 9.39 -6.51 -7.45
C THR A 88 8.21 -7.47 -7.54
N LYS A 89 7.75 -7.93 -6.38
CA LYS A 89 6.51 -8.68 -6.26
C LYS A 89 5.49 -7.83 -5.52
N VAL A 90 4.22 -7.99 -5.85
CA VAL A 90 3.11 -7.40 -5.11
C VAL A 90 2.10 -8.51 -4.83
N LEU A 91 1.87 -8.78 -3.56
CA LEU A 91 0.87 -9.72 -3.06
C LEU A 91 -0.34 -8.94 -2.55
N ASP A 92 -1.50 -9.21 -3.14
CA ASP A 92 -2.77 -8.72 -2.63
C ASP A 92 -3.21 -9.57 -1.43
N ARG A 93 -3.48 -8.92 -0.29
CA ARG A 93 -3.96 -9.59 0.93
C ARG A 93 -5.49 -9.64 1.00
N GLY A 94 -6.20 -9.12 0.01
CA GLY A 94 -7.65 -9.20 -0.14
C GLY A 94 -8.44 -8.24 0.75
N ASN A 95 -7.76 -7.35 1.49
CA ASN A 95 -8.35 -6.49 2.50
C ASN A 95 -7.94 -5.01 2.36
N GLY A 96 -7.63 -4.57 1.13
CA GLY A 96 -7.10 -3.24 0.85
C GLY A 96 -5.64 -3.03 1.23
N VAL A 97 -4.97 -4.07 1.74
CA VAL A 97 -3.54 -4.07 2.02
C VAL A 97 -2.81 -4.95 1.00
N TYR A 98 -1.68 -4.45 0.52
CA TYR A 98 -0.83 -5.15 -0.45
C TYR A 98 0.57 -5.22 0.10
N GLU A 99 1.25 -6.35 -0.04
CA GLU A 99 2.64 -6.50 0.37
C GLU A 99 3.54 -6.50 -0.85
N SER A 100 4.48 -5.55 -0.92
CA SER A 100 5.50 -5.55 -1.95
C SER A 100 6.83 -6.04 -1.39
N SER A 101 7.53 -6.89 -2.14
CA SER A 101 8.88 -7.33 -1.81
C SER A 101 9.89 -7.12 -2.95
N PHE A 102 11.15 -6.88 -2.58
CA PHE A 102 12.28 -6.75 -3.49
C PHE A 102 13.58 -7.22 -2.83
N LEU A 103 14.55 -7.65 -3.63
CA LEU A 103 15.84 -8.16 -3.15
C LEU A 103 17.00 -7.43 -3.86
N PRO A 104 17.53 -6.34 -3.27
CA PRO A 104 18.68 -5.64 -3.81
C PRO A 104 19.96 -6.44 -3.54
N VAL A 105 20.79 -6.66 -4.56
CA VAL A 105 22.05 -7.42 -4.41
C VAL A 105 23.28 -6.55 -4.19
N VAL A 106 23.16 -5.22 -4.36
CA VAL A 106 24.25 -4.26 -4.17
C VAL A 106 23.79 -3.13 -3.24
N ALA A 107 24.61 -2.77 -2.27
CA ALA A 107 24.39 -1.61 -1.40
C ALA A 107 24.53 -0.28 -2.16
N GLY A 108 23.77 0.74 -1.76
CA GLY A 108 23.78 2.05 -2.41
C GLY A 108 22.46 2.80 -2.32
N PRO A 109 22.39 3.99 -2.93
CA PRO A 109 21.15 4.75 -3.03
C PRO A 109 20.24 4.21 -4.13
N TYR A 110 18.95 4.05 -3.80
CA TYR A 110 17.89 3.55 -4.67
C TYR A 110 16.70 4.50 -4.65
N VAL A 111 15.91 4.43 -5.71
CA VAL A 111 14.59 5.05 -5.80
C VAL A 111 13.53 3.96 -5.79
N VAL A 112 12.54 4.10 -4.91
CA VAL A 112 11.35 3.23 -4.85
C VAL A 112 10.15 4.04 -5.32
N ARG A 113 9.56 3.65 -6.45
CA ARG A 113 8.31 4.21 -6.95
C ARG A 113 7.16 3.28 -6.62
N VAL A 114 6.06 3.83 -6.14
CA VAL A 114 4.82 3.11 -5.88
C VAL A 114 3.71 3.93 -6.52
N LEU A 115 3.02 3.32 -7.48
CA LEU A 115 1.95 3.94 -8.22
C LEU A 115 0.67 3.10 -8.14
N LEU A 116 -0.46 3.80 -8.06
CA LEU A 116 -1.77 3.23 -8.36
C LEU A 116 -2.17 3.70 -9.76
N GLY A 117 -2.27 2.77 -10.70
CA GLY A 117 -2.36 3.09 -12.12
C GLY A 117 -1.13 3.86 -12.60
N LYS A 118 -1.30 5.14 -12.95
CA LYS A 118 -0.21 6.03 -13.42
C LYS A 118 0.13 7.16 -12.45
N LYS A 119 -0.43 7.14 -11.24
CA LYS A 119 -0.26 8.21 -10.25
C LYS A 119 0.59 7.74 -9.09
N HIS A 120 1.51 8.58 -8.66
CA HIS A 120 2.29 8.35 -7.44
C HIS A 120 1.39 8.39 -6.22
N ILE A 121 1.70 7.53 -5.25
CA ILE A 121 1.09 7.62 -3.92
C ILE A 121 1.73 8.73 -3.09
N PHE A 122 1.17 8.98 -1.90
CA PHE A 122 1.78 9.90 -0.95
C PHE A 122 3.24 9.52 -0.63
N GLY A 123 4.14 10.49 -0.76
CA GLY A 123 5.57 10.32 -0.51
C GLY A 123 6.37 9.64 -1.63
N SER A 124 5.72 9.04 -2.63
CA SER A 124 6.41 8.46 -3.79
C SER A 124 6.84 9.56 -4.77
N PRO A 125 8.04 9.49 -5.39
CA PRO A 125 9.08 8.48 -5.21
C PRO A 125 9.85 8.60 -3.88
N PHE A 126 10.14 7.45 -3.26
CA PHE A 126 10.93 7.37 -2.03
C PHE A 126 12.42 7.22 -2.35
N LYS A 127 13.27 7.86 -1.53
CA LYS A 127 14.71 7.64 -1.54
C LYS A 127 15.05 6.56 -0.51
N CYS A 128 15.57 5.43 -0.98
CA CYS A 128 15.94 4.30 -0.15
C CYS A 128 17.47 4.13 -0.10
N GLN A 129 18.04 4.01 1.10
CA GLN A 129 19.41 3.61 1.28
C GLN A 129 19.48 2.10 1.51
N VAL A 130 20.07 1.36 0.56
CA VAL A 130 20.41 -0.05 0.75
C VAL A 130 21.77 -0.14 1.44
N LEU A 131 21.84 -0.91 2.52
CA LEU A 131 23.03 -1.11 3.35
C LEU A 131 23.51 -2.56 3.28
N GLU A 132 24.83 -2.75 3.44
CA GLU A 132 25.38 -4.08 3.66
C GLU A 132 24.95 -4.64 5.01
N VAL A 133 24.67 -5.94 5.05
CA VAL A 133 24.43 -6.66 6.30
C VAL A 133 25.79 -7.07 6.85
N PRO A 134 26.17 -6.65 8.07
CA PRO A 134 27.39 -7.14 8.71
C PRO A 134 27.36 -8.66 8.80
N GLN A 135 28.47 -9.31 8.45
CA GLN A 135 28.67 -10.75 8.62
C GLN A 135 28.68 -11.16 10.10
#